data_AF-A0A8T6P2W0-F1
#
_entry.id   AF-A0A8T6P2W0-F1
#
_cell.length_a   1.000
_cell.length_b   1.000
_cell.length_c   1.000
_cell.angle_alpha   90.00
_cell.angle_beta   90.00
_cell.angle_gamma   90.00
#
_symmetry.space_group_name_H-M   'P 1'
#
loop_
_entity.id
_entity.type
_entity.pdbx_description
1 polymer ?
#
loop_
_entity_poly.entity_id
_entity_poly.type
_entity_poly.pdbx_seq_one_letter_code
_entity_poly.pdbx_strand_id
1 'polypeptide(L)'
;SVGGRLATRRIANGRADHGAQFFTVRTAEFERFVSKWRQAGVVYQWSNGWSDGSLDKRRPDGHPRYAVHGGLNQLAQHLAQDLDTRVNTRVASIRQEGERWEVITDDSTIFRSRSLILTPPVPQSLELLDAGNTQLKTPDRVPLENISYAPCICGMFHVEGRVTLPDPGALQRPYHPISWIADNQRKGISPDARIVTVHAGHEYSNDLWDKPDDVALAAIRDGLTPFLAPSAKILEGQLKRWRYAFPIGRYHQPTLIATDLAPLAFAGDAFAGPRVEGAVRSGLAAADAIATRLVAVT
;
A
#
# COMPACT_ATOMS: atom_id res chain seq x y z
N SER A 1 4.43 12.60 3.49
CA SER A 1 5.20 12.11 2.32
C SER A 1 4.27 11.39 1.36
N VAL A 2 4.70 11.17 0.12
CA VAL A 2 4.00 10.30 -0.84
C VAL A 2 4.11 8.82 -0.48
N GLY A 3 3.31 7.98 -1.14
CA GLY A 3 3.47 6.53 -1.17
C GLY A 3 2.35 5.71 -0.54
N GLY A 4 1.53 6.30 0.33
CA GLY A 4 0.37 5.61 0.91
C GLY A 4 0.77 4.26 1.55
N ARG A 5 0.23 3.15 1.02
CA ARG A 5 0.54 1.79 1.50
C ARG A 5 1.94 1.27 1.11
N LEU A 6 2.74 2.03 0.37
CA LEU A 6 4.19 1.79 0.20
C LEU A 6 5.02 2.39 1.35
N ALA A 7 4.41 2.77 2.48
CA ALA A 7 5.08 3.53 3.52
C ALA A 7 6.25 2.79 4.19
N THR A 8 7.32 3.57 4.41
CA THR A 8 8.50 3.23 5.19
C THR A 8 8.60 4.20 6.36
N ARG A 9 8.89 3.68 7.55
CA ARG A 9 9.04 4.45 8.79
C ARG A 9 10.47 4.36 9.29
N ARG A 10 10.96 5.42 9.92
CA ARG A 10 12.22 5.41 10.68
C ARG A 10 11.94 5.04 12.14
N ILE A 11 12.72 4.10 12.68
CA ILE A 11 12.64 3.63 14.07
C ILE A 11 14.07 3.52 14.58
N ALA A 12 14.41 4.23 15.65
CA ALA A 12 15.79 4.50 16.02
C ALA A 12 16.61 4.95 14.79
N ASN A 13 17.74 4.30 14.52
CA ASN A 13 18.57 4.54 13.33
C ASN A 13 18.19 3.67 12.13
N GLY A 14 17.16 2.83 12.26
CA GLY A 14 16.71 1.88 11.25
C GLY A 14 15.50 2.34 10.44
N ARG A 15 15.09 1.48 9.50
CA ARG A 15 13.93 1.67 8.64
C ARG A 15 13.07 0.41 8.62
N ALA A 16 11.75 0.60 8.57
CA ALA A 16 10.77 -0.47 8.46
C ALA A 16 9.80 -0.15 7.34
N ASP A 17 9.73 -1.00 6.31
CA ASP A 17 8.55 -1.01 5.46
C ASP A 17 7.41 -1.61 6.28
N HIS A 18 6.33 -0.85 6.41
CA HIS A 18 5.24 -1.23 7.31
C HIS A 18 3.89 -1.36 6.59
N GLY A 19 3.84 -1.03 5.30
CA GLY A 19 2.78 -1.45 4.38
C GLY A 19 3.28 -2.58 3.47
N ALA A 20 3.24 -2.40 2.15
CA ALA A 20 3.76 -3.37 1.19
C ALA A 20 5.23 -3.73 1.49
N GLN A 21 5.50 -5.03 1.52
CA GLN A 21 6.82 -5.57 1.89
C GLN A 21 7.70 -5.80 0.66
N PHE A 22 7.07 -6.10 -0.46
CA PHE A 22 7.67 -6.30 -1.76
C PHE A 22 6.57 -6.13 -2.81
N PHE A 23 6.94 -6.16 -4.08
CA PHE A 23 5.99 -6.37 -5.16
C PHE A 23 6.48 -7.48 -6.09
N THR A 24 5.54 -8.10 -6.79
CA THR A 24 5.81 -9.07 -7.85
C THR A 24 5.54 -8.44 -9.19
N VAL A 25 6.14 -8.99 -10.24
CA VAL A 25 5.85 -8.62 -11.63
C VAL A 25 5.24 -9.81 -12.35
N ARG A 26 4.12 -9.58 -13.03
CA ARG A 26 3.37 -10.62 -13.76
C ARG A 26 3.08 -10.25 -15.21
N THR A 27 2.97 -8.95 -15.51
CA THR A 27 2.69 -8.47 -16.86
C THR A 27 3.94 -7.87 -17.51
N ALA A 28 4.06 -8.03 -18.84
CA ALA A 28 5.13 -7.43 -19.62
C ALA A 28 5.12 -5.90 -19.55
N GLU A 29 3.93 -5.30 -19.43
CA GLU A 29 3.79 -3.85 -19.26
C GLU A 29 4.47 -3.36 -17.98
N PHE A 30 4.20 -3.99 -16.84
CA PHE A 30 4.80 -3.61 -15.56
C PHE A 30 6.30 -3.93 -15.51
N GLU A 31 6.73 -5.03 -16.15
CA GLU A 31 8.15 -5.39 -16.27
C GLU A 31 8.96 -4.29 -16.95
N ARG A 32 8.41 -3.58 -17.94
CA ARG A 32 9.10 -2.44 -18.57
C ARG A 32 9.42 -1.33 -17.58
N PHE A 33 8.49 -1.01 -16.66
CA PHE A 33 8.73 -0.01 -15.61
C PHE A 33 9.76 -0.50 -14.61
N VAL A 34 9.61 -1.74 -14.14
CA VAL A 34 10.51 -2.33 -13.15
C VAL A 34 11.93 -2.45 -13.68
N SER A 35 12.09 -2.85 -14.95
CA SER A 35 13.40 -2.88 -15.62
C SER A 35 14.08 -1.51 -15.63
N LYS A 36 13.34 -0.43 -15.91
CA LYS A 36 13.88 0.95 -15.83
C LYS A 36 14.28 1.33 -14.40
N TRP A 37 13.44 1.02 -13.40
CA TRP A 37 13.76 1.30 -12.00
C TRP A 37 14.95 0.49 -11.48
N ARG A 38 15.16 -0.72 -12.00
CA ARG A 38 16.36 -1.51 -11.71
C ARG A 38 17.61 -0.91 -12.33
N GLN A 39 17.54 -0.50 -13.59
CA GLN A 39 18.66 0.18 -14.26
C GLN A 39 19.03 1.49 -13.56
N ALA A 40 18.04 2.21 -13.02
CA ALA A 40 18.24 3.42 -12.23
C ALA A 40 18.70 3.15 -10.78
N GLY A 41 18.88 1.89 -10.37
CA GLY A 41 19.30 1.54 -9.00
C GLY A 41 18.26 1.82 -7.92
N VAL A 42 16.98 1.99 -8.29
CA VAL A 42 15.88 2.23 -7.34
C VAL A 42 15.36 0.91 -6.78
N VAL A 43 15.22 -0.10 -7.64
CA VAL A 43 14.62 -1.40 -7.31
C VAL A 43 15.66 -2.51 -7.43
N TYR A 44 15.60 -3.50 -6.54
CA TYR A 44 16.38 -4.73 -6.62
C TYR A 44 15.50 -5.96 -6.37
N GLN A 45 15.92 -7.10 -6.90
CA GLN A 45 15.28 -8.37 -6.61
C GLN A 45 15.73 -8.84 -5.23
N TRP A 46 14.79 -9.01 -4.31
CA TRP A 46 15.08 -9.48 -2.96
C TRP A 46 15.00 -11.00 -2.86
N SER A 47 14.01 -11.62 -3.51
CA SER A 47 13.81 -13.08 -3.41
C SER A 47 13.05 -13.65 -4.61
N ASN A 48 13.07 -14.97 -4.76
CA ASN A 48 12.20 -15.75 -5.66
C ASN A 48 11.08 -16.49 -4.93
N GLY A 49 10.92 -16.29 -3.62
CA GLY A 49 9.96 -17.01 -2.80
C GLY A 49 10.13 -16.74 -1.32
N TRP A 50 9.26 -17.33 -0.50
CA TRP A 50 9.30 -17.21 0.95
C TRP A 50 9.09 -18.59 1.57
N SER A 51 9.88 -18.90 2.60
CA SER A 51 9.55 -20.00 3.50
C SER A 51 8.21 -19.71 4.19
N ASP A 52 7.47 -20.77 4.48
CA ASP A 52 6.29 -20.76 5.35
C ASP A 52 6.60 -21.28 6.77
N GLY A 53 7.87 -21.57 7.05
CA GLY A 53 8.36 -22.10 8.33
C GLY A 53 8.42 -23.63 8.37
N SER A 54 8.00 -24.31 7.29
CA SER A 54 8.23 -25.74 7.12
C SER A 54 9.69 -26.04 6.78
N LEU A 55 10.09 -27.30 6.96
CA LEU A 55 11.39 -27.82 6.53
C LEU A 55 11.48 -27.96 5.00
N ASP A 56 10.37 -27.78 4.28
CA ASP A 56 10.34 -27.92 2.84
C ASP A 56 11.08 -26.76 2.16
N LYS A 57 12.03 -27.11 1.30
CA LYS A 57 12.64 -26.14 0.39
C LYS A 57 11.59 -25.74 -0.65
N ARG A 58 10.85 -24.68 -0.35
CA ARG A 58 9.84 -24.15 -1.27
C ARG A 58 10.51 -23.80 -2.60
N ARG A 59 10.01 -24.40 -3.68
CA ARG A 59 10.49 -24.10 -5.03
C ARG A 59 10.09 -22.67 -5.42
N PRO A 60 10.93 -21.94 -6.19
CA PRO A 60 10.54 -20.66 -6.78
C PRO A 60 9.20 -20.79 -7.49
N ASP A 61 8.26 -19.89 -7.20
CA ASP A 61 6.92 -19.88 -7.82
C ASP A 61 6.90 -19.16 -9.18
N GLY A 62 8.08 -18.91 -9.76
CA GLY A 62 8.26 -18.26 -11.06
C GLY A 62 8.13 -16.74 -11.05
N HIS A 63 7.86 -16.10 -9.90
CA HIS A 63 7.70 -14.65 -9.84
C HIS A 63 8.75 -13.99 -8.94
N PRO A 64 9.66 -13.14 -9.46
CA PRO A 64 10.60 -12.42 -8.60
C PRO A 64 9.85 -11.45 -7.66
N ARG A 65 10.36 -11.34 -6.41
CA ARG A 65 9.93 -10.34 -5.43
C ARG A 65 10.93 -9.21 -5.40
N TYR A 66 10.45 -8.01 -5.65
CA TYR A 66 11.24 -6.80 -5.70
C TYR A 66 11.06 -5.96 -4.44
N ALA A 67 12.17 -5.39 -3.98
CA ALA A 67 12.22 -4.38 -2.94
C ALA A 67 12.89 -3.12 -3.50
N VAL A 68 12.88 -2.05 -2.69
CA VAL A 68 13.34 -0.72 -3.11
C VAL A 68 14.48 -0.30 -2.19
N HIS A 69 15.57 0.19 -2.77
CA HIS A 69 16.69 0.68 -1.98
C HIS A 69 16.24 1.83 -1.07
N GLY A 70 16.52 1.71 0.22
CA GLY A 70 16.11 2.69 1.24
C GLY A 70 14.67 2.56 1.74
N GLY A 71 13.87 1.64 1.20
CA GLY A 71 12.47 1.38 1.59
C GLY A 71 11.49 1.59 0.44
N LEU A 72 10.34 0.91 0.50
CA LEU A 72 9.31 0.92 -0.54
C LEU A 72 8.76 2.33 -0.85
N ASN A 73 8.81 3.25 0.12
CA ASN A 73 8.34 4.63 -0.10
C ASN A 73 9.22 5.40 -1.10
N GLN A 74 10.47 5.00 -1.30
CA GLN A 74 11.39 5.65 -2.23
C GLN A 74 10.93 5.47 -3.68
N LEU A 75 10.20 4.39 -4.00
CA LEU A 75 9.61 4.22 -5.32
C LEU A 75 8.54 5.29 -5.60
N ALA A 76 7.68 5.56 -4.61
CA ALA A 76 6.68 6.62 -4.75
C ALA A 76 7.32 8.01 -4.84
N GLN A 77 8.40 8.25 -4.08
CA GLN A 77 9.15 9.51 -4.18
C GLN A 77 9.79 9.66 -5.55
N HIS A 78 10.42 8.60 -6.08
CA HIS A 78 11.00 8.60 -7.42
C HIS A 78 9.97 8.95 -8.50
N LEU A 79 8.77 8.37 -8.42
CA LEU A 79 7.67 8.67 -9.35
C LEU A 79 7.10 10.09 -9.21
N ALA A 80 7.31 10.75 -8.07
CA ALA A 80 6.79 12.09 -7.79
C ALA A 80 7.79 13.22 -8.07
N GLN A 81 9.04 12.90 -8.46
CA GLN A 81 10.14 13.89 -8.57
C GLN A 81 9.81 15.07 -9.48
N ASP A 82 9.06 14.85 -10.56
CA ASP A 82 8.75 15.86 -11.57
C ASP A 82 7.28 16.32 -11.56
N LEU A 83 6.56 16.08 -10.45
CA LEU A 83 5.14 16.43 -10.30
C LEU A 83 4.94 17.53 -9.26
N ASP A 84 3.99 18.45 -9.49
CA ASP A 84 3.53 19.42 -8.47
C ASP A 84 2.76 18.70 -7.35
N THR A 85 3.51 18.13 -6.42
CA THR A 85 2.99 17.29 -5.34
C THR A 85 2.78 18.12 -4.08
N ARG A 86 1.53 18.24 -3.63
CA ARG A 86 1.18 18.88 -2.35
C ARG A 86 1.03 17.83 -1.26
N VAL A 87 1.94 17.85 -0.29
CA VAL A 87 1.88 17.00 0.92
C VAL A 87 1.39 17.80 2.12
N ASN A 88 0.88 17.11 3.14
CA ASN A 88 0.23 17.73 4.30
C ASN A 88 -0.98 18.60 3.90
N THR A 89 -1.65 18.22 2.82
CA THR A 89 -2.83 18.88 2.28
C THR A 89 -3.97 17.86 2.31
N ARG A 90 -4.83 17.93 3.33
CA ARG A 90 -5.94 16.98 3.46
C ARG A 90 -7.16 17.53 2.73
N VAL A 91 -7.63 16.79 1.73
CA VAL A 91 -8.92 17.07 1.10
C VAL A 91 -10.03 16.77 2.09
N ALA A 92 -10.96 17.72 2.24
CA ALA A 92 -12.13 17.62 3.10
C ALA A 92 -13.39 17.29 2.29
N SER A 93 -13.55 17.88 1.11
CA SER A 93 -14.69 17.63 0.23
C SER A 93 -14.38 17.91 -1.23
N ILE A 94 -15.17 17.31 -2.12
CA ILE A 94 -15.04 17.45 -3.57
C ILE A 94 -16.41 17.74 -4.15
N ARG A 95 -16.51 18.83 -4.90
CA ARG A 95 -17.74 19.21 -5.60
C ARG A 95 -17.51 19.55 -7.06
N GLN A 96 -18.55 19.34 -7.87
CA GLN A 96 -18.58 19.84 -9.23
C GLN A 96 -19.25 21.21 -9.28
N GLU A 97 -18.61 22.17 -9.94
CA GLU A 97 -19.16 23.49 -10.24
C GLU A 97 -19.12 23.71 -11.76
N GLY A 98 -20.30 23.64 -12.40
CA GLY A 98 -20.41 23.65 -13.87
C GLY A 98 -19.64 22.47 -14.49
N GLU A 99 -18.68 22.75 -15.36
CA GLU A 99 -17.83 21.75 -16.02
C GLU A 99 -16.48 21.52 -15.31
N ARG A 100 -16.34 21.99 -14.07
CA ARG A 100 -15.07 21.93 -13.33
C ARG A 100 -15.25 21.26 -11.97
N TRP A 101 -14.14 20.74 -11.48
CA TRP A 101 -14.01 20.21 -10.13
C TRP A 101 -13.46 21.28 -9.21
N GLU A 102 -14.04 21.35 -8.01
CA GLU A 102 -13.47 22.04 -6.85
C GLU A 102 -13.09 21.01 -5.79
N VAL A 103 -11.80 20.97 -5.47
CA VAL A 103 -11.24 20.15 -4.40
C VAL A 103 -10.95 21.07 -3.22
N ILE A 104 -11.70 20.89 -2.13
CA ILE A 104 -11.67 21.74 -0.95
C ILE A 104 -10.91 21.00 0.15
N THR A 105 -9.95 21.67 0.75
CA THR A 105 -9.11 21.12 1.82
C THR A 105 -9.64 21.50 3.20
N ASP A 106 -9.11 20.88 4.25
CA ASP A 106 -9.51 21.14 5.64
C ASP A 106 -9.16 22.57 6.13
N ASP A 107 -8.14 23.19 5.53
CA ASP A 107 -7.82 24.62 5.74
C ASP A 107 -8.64 25.58 4.84
N SER A 108 -9.62 25.04 4.10
CA SER A 108 -10.48 25.76 3.15
C SER A 108 -9.80 26.26 1.87
N THR A 109 -8.56 25.85 1.57
CA THR A 109 -7.95 26.07 0.25
C THR A 109 -8.73 25.31 -0.83
N ILE A 110 -8.98 25.97 -1.96
CA ILE A 110 -9.72 25.43 -3.12
C ILE A 110 -8.79 25.25 -4.32
N PHE A 111 -8.71 24.02 -4.82
CA PHE A 111 -8.06 23.70 -6.09
C PHE A 111 -9.11 23.46 -7.17
N ARG A 112 -8.87 23.96 -8.39
CA ARG A 112 -9.79 23.80 -9.52
C ARG A 112 -9.15 23.05 -10.67
N SER A 113 -9.90 22.13 -11.27
CA SER A 113 -9.44 21.35 -12.43
C SER A 113 -10.59 21.02 -13.38
N ARG A 114 -10.26 20.64 -14.63
CA ARG A 114 -11.25 20.16 -15.62
C ARG A 114 -11.58 18.68 -15.44
N SER A 115 -10.70 17.93 -14.76
CA SER A 115 -10.85 16.50 -14.52
C SER A 115 -10.28 16.14 -13.14
N LEU A 116 -10.70 14.99 -12.64
CA LEU A 116 -10.28 14.46 -11.35
C LEU A 116 -10.00 12.95 -11.43
N ILE A 117 -8.94 12.50 -10.76
CA ILE A 117 -8.66 11.07 -10.56
C ILE A 117 -8.59 10.82 -9.06
N LEU A 118 -9.50 9.98 -8.55
CA LEU A 118 -9.54 9.55 -7.16
C LEU A 118 -8.76 8.23 -7.00
N THR A 119 -7.67 8.31 -6.25
CA THR A 119 -6.79 7.18 -5.90
C THR A 119 -6.76 6.74 -4.42
N PRO A 120 -7.42 7.41 -3.45
CA PRO A 120 -7.63 6.82 -2.12
C PRO A 120 -8.43 5.51 -2.18
N PRO A 121 -8.34 4.66 -1.14
CA PRO A 121 -9.31 3.58 -0.94
C PRO A 121 -10.74 4.04 -1.19
N VAL A 122 -11.50 3.25 -1.94
CA VAL A 122 -12.81 3.66 -2.49
C VAL A 122 -13.78 4.22 -1.44
N PRO A 123 -13.92 3.66 -0.23
CA PRO A 123 -14.74 4.27 0.82
C PRO A 123 -14.37 5.72 1.14
N GLN A 124 -13.06 6.03 1.21
CA GLN A 124 -12.59 7.40 1.45
C GLN A 124 -12.89 8.31 0.26
N SER A 125 -12.79 7.79 -0.97
CA SER A 125 -13.14 8.54 -2.17
C SER A 125 -14.63 8.89 -2.23
N LEU A 126 -15.51 7.97 -1.82
CA LEU A 126 -16.95 8.21 -1.72
C LEU A 126 -17.27 9.22 -0.61
N GLU A 127 -16.64 9.12 0.56
CA GLU A 127 -16.79 10.07 1.67
C GLU A 127 -16.48 11.51 1.23
N LEU A 128 -15.43 11.72 0.42
CA LEU A 128 -15.06 13.05 -0.09
C LEU A 128 -16.12 13.64 -1.05
N LEU A 129 -16.74 12.80 -1.88
CA LEU A 129 -17.80 13.21 -2.80
C LEU A 129 -19.10 13.51 -2.05
N ASP A 130 -19.48 12.65 -1.11
CA ASP A 130 -20.67 12.84 -0.28
C ASP A 130 -20.54 14.12 0.56
N ALA A 131 -19.36 14.40 1.14
CA ALA A 131 -19.09 15.63 1.88
C ALA A 131 -19.19 16.91 1.01
N GLY A 132 -18.98 16.78 -0.31
CA GLY A 132 -19.16 17.88 -1.27
C GLY A 132 -20.51 17.87 -1.98
N ASN A 133 -21.46 17.01 -1.56
CA ASN A 133 -22.75 16.81 -2.21
C ASN A 133 -22.65 16.42 -3.70
N THR A 134 -21.56 15.79 -4.13
CA THR A 134 -21.44 15.24 -5.48
C THR A 134 -22.03 13.85 -5.54
N GLN A 135 -23.13 13.71 -6.27
CA GLN A 135 -23.83 12.44 -6.40
C GLN A 135 -23.36 11.67 -7.65
N LEU A 136 -22.90 10.45 -7.43
CA LEU A 136 -22.71 9.47 -8.50
C LEU A 136 -24.06 8.85 -8.87
N LYS A 137 -24.27 8.55 -10.16
CA LYS A 137 -25.44 7.77 -10.59
C LYS A 137 -25.36 6.35 -10.05
N THR A 138 -26.52 5.72 -9.82
CA THR A 138 -26.63 4.35 -9.28
C THR A 138 -25.74 3.31 -9.99
N PRO A 139 -25.63 3.29 -11.34
CA PRO A 139 -24.76 2.33 -12.03
C PRO A 139 -23.27 2.48 -11.69
N ASP A 140 -22.82 3.67 -11.31
CA ASP A 140 -21.44 3.94 -10.90
C ASP A 140 -21.26 3.77 -9.39
N ARG A 141 -22.23 4.23 -8.60
CA ARG A 141 -22.18 4.25 -7.13
C ARG A 141 -22.20 2.83 -6.53
N VAL A 142 -23.15 1.99 -6.94
CA VAL A 142 -23.37 0.67 -6.35
C VAL A 142 -22.13 -0.25 -6.48
N PRO A 143 -21.46 -0.34 -7.64
CA PRO A 143 -20.23 -1.14 -7.74
C PRO A 143 -19.09 -0.63 -6.86
N LEU A 144 -18.99 0.69 -6.64
CA LEU A 144 -17.96 1.28 -5.77
C LEU A 144 -18.24 0.99 -4.29
N GLU A 145 -19.51 1.07 -3.86
CA GLU A 145 -19.91 0.74 -2.49
C GLU A 145 -19.69 -0.75 -2.14
N ASN A 146 -19.73 -1.64 -3.15
CA ASN A 146 -19.42 -3.06 -2.98
C ASN A 146 -17.91 -3.35 -2.82
N ILE A 147 -17.03 -2.36 -3.00
CA ILE A 147 -15.58 -2.52 -2.79
C ILE A 147 -15.28 -2.39 -1.30
N SER A 148 -14.83 -3.49 -0.71
CA SER A 148 -14.45 -3.58 0.70
C SER A 148 -12.99 -3.95 0.87
N TYR A 149 -12.43 -3.64 2.04
CA TYR A 149 -11.03 -3.88 2.37
C TYR A 149 -10.91 -4.61 3.70
N ALA A 150 -10.00 -5.56 3.77
CA ALA A 150 -9.57 -6.15 5.04
C ALA A 150 -8.56 -5.23 5.74
N PRO A 151 -8.62 -5.12 7.08
CA PRO A 151 -7.61 -4.40 7.83
C PRO A 151 -6.33 -5.23 8.03
N CYS A 152 -5.27 -4.55 8.42
CA CYS A 152 -4.02 -5.18 8.86
C CYS A 152 -3.45 -4.45 10.08
N ILE A 153 -3.15 -5.21 11.14
CA ILE A 153 -2.32 -4.76 12.26
C ILE A 153 -0.87 -5.10 11.95
N CYS A 154 -0.01 -4.09 12.02
CA CYS A 154 1.41 -4.18 11.74
C CYS A 154 2.22 -3.77 12.97
N GLY A 155 3.10 -4.65 13.45
CA GLY A 155 4.09 -4.36 14.46
C GLY A 155 5.46 -4.14 13.81
N MET A 156 6.20 -3.16 14.32
CA MET A 156 7.59 -2.92 13.93
C MET A 156 8.45 -2.91 15.19
N PHE A 157 9.46 -3.78 15.24
CA PHE A 157 10.25 -4.00 16.45
C PHE A 157 11.73 -3.74 16.19
N HIS A 158 12.34 -2.88 16.99
CA HIS A 158 13.79 -2.73 17.04
C HIS A 158 14.36 -3.85 17.91
N VAL A 159 15.19 -4.71 17.32
CA VAL A 159 15.70 -5.92 17.98
C VAL A 159 17.23 -5.85 18.09
N GLU A 160 17.72 -5.94 19.31
CA GLU A 160 19.13 -6.23 19.60
C GLU A 160 19.34 -7.75 19.64
N GLY A 161 20.43 -8.25 19.05
CA GLY A 161 20.73 -9.68 18.99
C GLY A 161 20.12 -10.39 17.79
N ARG A 162 20.27 -11.72 17.74
CA ARG A 162 20.01 -12.54 16.55
C ARG A 162 18.53 -12.84 16.37
N VAL A 163 18.05 -12.66 15.14
CA VAL A 163 16.73 -13.10 14.66
C VAL A 163 16.90 -14.30 13.73
N THR A 164 16.17 -15.38 13.97
CA THR A 164 16.33 -16.70 13.35
C THR A 164 15.34 -16.94 12.19
N LEU A 165 15.01 -15.89 11.44
CA LEU A 165 14.20 -16.04 10.23
C LEU A 165 14.97 -16.85 9.16
N PRO A 166 14.28 -17.67 8.35
CA PRO A 166 14.91 -18.37 7.24
C PRO A 166 15.40 -17.39 6.17
N ASP A 167 16.36 -17.82 5.35
CA ASP A 167 16.82 -17.04 4.20
C ASP A 167 15.64 -16.77 3.22
N PRO A 168 15.52 -15.55 2.66
CA PRO A 168 16.44 -14.41 2.76
C PRO A 168 16.03 -13.36 3.82
N GLY A 169 15.53 -13.80 4.98
CA GLY A 169 15.18 -12.94 6.11
C GLY A 169 13.70 -12.59 6.23
N ALA A 170 12.81 -13.44 5.68
CA ALA A 170 11.37 -13.25 5.82
C ALA A 170 10.60 -14.58 5.78
N LEU A 171 9.38 -14.54 6.29
CA LEU A 171 8.46 -15.66 6.46
C LEU A 171 7.07 -15.26 5.99
N GLN A 172 6.41 -16.12 5.21
CA GLN A 172 5.05 -15.88 4.73
C GLN A 172 4.12 -17.05 5.06
N ARG A 173 3.06 -16.77 5.81
CA ARG A 173 2.08 -17.75 6.30
C ARG A 173 0.65 -17.23 6.13
N PRO A 174 0.10 -17.20 4.90
CA PRO A 174 -1.11 -16.45 4.58
C PRO A 174 -2.35 -16.78 5.44
N TYR A 175 -2.42 -18.00 5.97
CA TYR A 175 -3.57 -18.52 6.72
C TYR A 175 -3.32 -18.60 8.24
N HIS A 176 -2.26 -17.96 8.74
CA HIS A 176 -1.96 -17.92 10.17
C HIS A 176 -2.28 -16.54 10.77
N PRO A 177 -2.50 -16.45 12.10
CA PRO A 177 -2.71 -15.17 12.79
C PRO A 177 -1.61 -14.15 12.49
N ILE A 178 -0.36 -14.62 12.35
CA ILE A 178 0.77 -13.82 11.87
C ILE A 178 1.12 -14.25 10.46
N SER A 179 0.67 -13.44 9.50
CA SER A 179 0.72 -13.75 8.08
C SER A 179 2.07 -13.45 7.44
N TRP A 180 2.85 -12.55 8.04
CA TRP A 180 4.13 -12.12 7.51
C TRP A 180 5.10 -11.67 8.60
N ILE A 181 6.38 -11.99 8.43
CA ILE A 181 7.49 -11.44 9.22
C ILE A 181 8.66 -11.15 8.28
N ALA A 182 9.31 -9.99 8.42
CA ALA A 182 10.53 -9.66 7.68
C ALA A 182 11.53 -8.87 8.52
N ASP A 183 12.80 -9.27 8.46
CA ASP A 183 13.93 -8.50 8.98
C ASP A 183 14.36 -7.47 7.92
N ASN A 184 14.14 -6.18 8.21
CA ASN A 184 14.44 -5.09 7.29
C ASN A 184 15.96 -4.84 7.12
N GLN A 185 16.80 -5.32 8.02
CA GLN A 185 18.26 -5.30 7.84
C GLN A 185 18.66 -6.36 6.81
N ARG A 186 18.14 -7.58 6.94
CA ARG A 186 18.39 -8.67 5.96
C ARG A 186 17.73 -8.41 4.61
N LYS A 187 16.61 -7.69 4.61
CA LYS A 187 16.02 -7.13 3.39
C LYS A 187 16.98 -6.17 2.68
N GLY A 188 17.82 -5.44 3.43
CA GLY A 188 18.80 -4.50 2.88
C GLY A 188 18.39 -3.02 2.94
N ILE A 189 17.31 -2.67 3.67
CA ILE A 189 16.83 -1.28 3.75
C ILE A 189 17.18 -0.58 5.08
N SER A 190 17.63 -1.34 6.07
CA SER A 190 17.92 -0.88 7.43
C SER A 190 19.32 -1.35 7.88
N PRO A 191 20.40 -0.83 7.29
CA PRO A 191 21.76 -1.29 7.58
C PRO A 191 22.16 -1.04 9.05
N ASP A 192 21.76 0.09 9.61
CA ASP A 192 22.25 0.60 10.90
C ASP A 192 21.52 0.04 12.12
N ALA A 193 20.36 -0.61 11.92
CA ALA A 193 19.60 -1.24 13.00
C ALA A 193 18.72 -2.37 12.47
N ARG A 194 18.56 -3.42 13.26
CA ARG A 194 17.65 -4.51 12.94
C ARG A 194 16.23 -4.15 13.34
N ILE A 195 15.42 -3.82 12.35
CA ILE A 195 13.98 -3.59 12.52
C ILE A 195 13.21 -4.75 11.89
N VAL A 196 12.38 -5.45 12.68
CA VAL A 196 11.54 -6.53 12.19
C VAL A 196 10.11 -6.04 12.01
N THR A 197 9.57 -6.18 10.80
CA THR A 197 8.16 -5.93 10.51
C THR A 197 7.37 -7.23 10.66
N VAL A 198 6.23 -7.17 11.34
CA VAL A 198 5.30 -8.29 11.55
C VAL A 198 3.91 -7.85 11.13
N HIS A 199 3.23 -8.61 10.27
CA HIS A 199 1.83 -8.38 9.94
C HIS A 199 0.94 -9.48 10.47
N ALA A 200 -0.17 -9.09 11.07
CA ALA A 200 -1.28 -10.00 11.34
C ALA A 200 -2.01 -10.36 10.04
N GLY A 201 -2.63 -11.54 10.03
CA GLY A 201 -3.65 -11.92 9.05
C GLY A 201 -4.92 -11.08 9.21
N HIS A 202 -5.83 -11.16 8.24
CA HIS A 202 -7.03 -10.33 8.20
C HIS A 202 -7.95 -10.56 9.40
N GLU A 203 -8.25 -11.82 9.71
CA GLU A 203 -9.12 -12.20 10.83
C GLU A 203 -8.54 -11.73 12.16
N TYR A 204 -7.26 -12.04 12.41
CA TYR A 204 -6.60 -11.62 13.63
C TYR A 204 -6.47 -10.08 13.75
N SER A 205 -6.35 -9.39 12.62
CA SER A 205 -6.35 -7.93 12.60
C SER A 205 -7.71 -7.33 12.99
N ASN A 206 -8.82 -7.99 12.64
CA ASN A 206 -10.15 -7.60 13.09
C ASN A 206 -10.30 -7.82 14.61
N ASP A 207 -9.87 -8.99 15.12
CA ASP A 207 -9.96 -9.31 16.56
C ASP A 207 -9.19 -8.32 17.44
N LEU A 208 -8.08 -7.78 16.92
CA LEU A 208 -7.23 -6.82 17.59
C LEU A 208 -7.59 -5.35 17.30
N TRP A 209 -8.53 -5.08 16.38
CA TRP A 209 -8.71 -3.74 15.80
C TRP A 209 -9.01 -2.67 16.85
N ASP A 210 -9.99 -2.95 17.71
CA ASP A 210 -10.48 -2.06 18.78
C ASP A 210 -9.76 -2.30 20.12
N LYS A 211 -8.75 -3.19 20.15
CA LYS A 211 -7.93 -3.38 21.36
C LYS A 211 -6.99 -2.19 21.55
N PRO A 212 -6.66 -1.83 22.81
CA PRO A 212 -5.60 -0.87 23.11
C PRO A 212 -4.28 -1.20 22.41
N ASP A 213 -3.51 -0.16 22.06
CA ASP A 213 -2.28 -0.30 21.27
C ASP A 213 -1.23 -1.19 21.93
N ASP A 214 -1.09 -1.12 23.24
CA ASP A 214 -0.20 -1.96 24.03
C ASP A 214 -0.61 -3.44 23.98
N VAL A 215 -1.90 -3.73 24.09
CA VAL A 215 -2.45 -5.09 24.00
C VAL A 215 -2.25 -5.65 22.59
N ALA A 216 -2.59 -4.88 21.55
CA ALA A 216 -2.40 -5.31 20.16
C ALA A 216 -0.90 -5.48 19.84
N LEU A 217 -0.04 -4.58 20.29
CA LEU A 217 1.40 -4.67 20.05
C LEU A 217 2.03 -5.87 20.78
N ALA A 218 1.58 -6.20 21.99
CA ALA A 218 1.99 -7.40 22.72
C ALA A 218 1.59 -8.68 21.97
N ALA A 219 0.34 -8.75 21.50
CA ALA A 219 -0.12 -9.88 20.69
C ALA A 219 0.71 -10.09 19.40
N ILE A 220 1.06 -8.99 18.70
CA ILE A 220 1.94 -9.07 17.52
C ILE A 220 3.37 -9.46 17.92
N ARG A 221 3.86 -8.98 19.06
CA ARG A 221 5.18 -9.33 19.60
C ARG A 221 5.30 -10.82 19.89
N ASP A 222 4.27 -11.43 20.47
CA ASP A 222 4.25 -12.87 20.76
C ASP A 222 4.43 -13.71 19.49
N GLY A 223 3.91 -13.21 18.37
CA GLY A 223 4.12 -13.77 17.03
C GLY A 223 5.57 -13.77 16.54
N LEU A 224 6.39 -12.84 17.02
CA LEU A 224 7.80 -12.69 16.69
C LEU A 224 8.71 -13.52 17.61
N THR A 225 8.34 -13.67 18.89
CA THR A 225 9.14 -14.34 19.92
C THR A 225 9.76 -15.68 19.50
N PRO A 226 9.05 -16.59 18.77
CA PRO A 226 9.64 -17.86 18.32
C PRO A 226 10.85 -17.71 17.38
N PHE A 227 11.03 -16.54 16.76
CA PHE A 227 12.11 -16.23 15.83
C PHE A 227 13.22 -15.39 16.47
N LEU A 228 13.20 -15.21 17.79
CA LEU A 228 14.24 -14.52 18.54
C LEU A 228 15.17 -15.55 19.17
N ALA A 229 16.48 -15.34 19.05
CA ALA A 229 17.43 -16.09 19.86
C ALA A 229 17.22 -15.79 21.36
N PRO A 230 17.54 -16.70 22.28
CA PRO A 230 17.34 -16.48 23.72
C PRO A 230 17.99 -15.21 24.28
N SER A 231 19.08 -14.74 23.66
CA SER A 231 19.79 -13.51 24.05
C SER A 231 19.27 -12.23 23.38
N ALA A 232 18.34 -12.35 22.43
CA ALA A 232 17.81 -11.20 21.70
C ALA A 232 16.82 -10.40 22.57
N LYS A 233 16.82 -9.08 22.39
CA LYS A 233 15.98 -8.14 23.15
C LYS A 233 15.23 -7.23 22.19
N ILE A 234 13.93 -7.05 22.44
CA ILE A 234 13.15 -6.01 21.76
C ILE A 234 13.33 -4.72 22.55
N LEU A 235 14.02 -3.74 21.95
CA LEU A 235 14.32 -2.45 22.56
C LEU A 235 13.16 -1.46 22.42
N GLU A 236 12.47 -1.51 21.28
CA GLU A 236 11.34 -0.64 20.97
C GLU A 236 10.33 -1.40 20.11
N GLY A 237 9.04 -1.11 20.28
CA GLY A 237 7.98 -1.62 19.42
C GLY A 237 7.02 -0.50 19.06
N GLN A 238 6.60 -0.45 17.80
CA GLN A 238 5.58 0.47 17.32
C GLN A 238 4.48 -0.27 16.58
N LEU A 239 3.25 0.21 16.73
CA LEU A 239 2.08 -0.33 16.05
C LEU A 239 1.66 0.57 14.88
N LYS A 240 1.16 -0.06 13.82
CA LYS A 240 0.43 0.62 12.74
C LYS A 240 -0.83 -0.17 12.41
N ARG A 241 -1.97 0.53 12.43
CA ARG A 241 -3.26 0.03 11.91
C ARG A 241 -3.47 0.50 10.48
N TRP A 242 -3.72 -0.43 9.57
CA TRP A 242 -4.12 -0.17 8.20
C TRP A 242 -5.58 -0.59 8.02
N ARG A 243 -6.51 0.38 8.03
CA ARG A 243 -7.95 0.11 7.93
C ARG A 243 -8.34 -0.47 6.57
N TYR A 244 -7.75 0.08 5.53
CA TYR A 244 -7.97 -0.33 4.14
C TYR A 244 -6.69 -0.97 3.59
N ALA A 245 -6.25 -2.09 4.20
CA ALA A 245 -4.97 -2.71 3.87
C ALA A 245 -5.01 -3.46 2.54
N PHE A 246 -5.99 -4.36 2.38
CA PHE A 246 -6.09 -5.27 1.25
C PHE A 246 -7.53 -5.31 0.71
N PRO A 247 -7.78 -4.98 -0.57
CA PRO A 247 -9.13 -5.04 -1.12
C PRO A 247 -9.59 -6.50 -1.26
N ILE A 248 -10.75 -6.80 -0.68
CA ILE A 248 -11.42 -8.11 -0.73
C ILE A 248 -12.60 -8.09 -1.72
N GLY A 249 -13.35 -6.99 -1.74
CA GLY A 249 -14.25 -6.64 -2.85
C GLY A 249 -13.47 -5.89 -3.92
N ARG A 250 -13.67 -6.23 -5.20
CA ARG A 250 -12.92 -5.64 -6.32
C ARG A 250 -13.85 -5.20 -7.42
N TYR A 251 -13.44 -4.14 -8.12
CA TYR A 251 -14.06 -3.78 -9.38
C TYR A 251 -13.54 -4.69 -10.51
N HIS A 252 -14.39 -4.93 -11.52
CA HIS A 252 -14.10 -5.88 -12.58
C HIS A 252 -13.26 -5.27 -13.73
N GLN A 253 -13.21 -3.95 -13.84
CA GLN A 253 -12.39 -3.22 -14.81
C GLN A 253 -11.18 -2.54 -14.13
N PRO A 254 -10.13 -2.18 -14.90
CA PRO A 254 -8.94 -1.52 -14.35
C PRO A 254 -9.18 -0.08 -13.86
N THR A 255 -10.29 0.56 -14.21
CA THR A 255 -10.72 1.88 -13.72
C THR A 255 -12.24 1.97 -13.84
N LEU A 256 -12.88 2.83 -13.04
CA LEU A 256 -14.26 3.29 -13.28
C LEU A 256 -14.22 4.74 -13.72
N ILE A 257 -15.02 5.12 -14.72
CA ILE A 257 -15.19 6.51 -15.14
C ILE A 257 -16.63 6.92 -14.91
N ALA A 258 -16.85 7.91 -14.04
CA ALA A 258 -18.19 8.35 -13.69
C ALA A 258 -18.93 8.94 -14.90
N THR A 259 -20.22 8.66 -14.98
CA THR A 259 -21.13 9.13 -16.02
C THR A 259 -21.82 10.43 -15.60
N ASP A 260 -22.14 11.29 -16.58
CA ASP A 260 -22.90 12.54 -16.40
C ASP A 260 -22.32 13.53 -15.38
N LEU A 261 -21.00 13.49 -15.20
CA LEU A 261 -20.20 14.44 -14.44
C LEU A 261 -19.06 14.95 -15.32
N ALA A 262 -18.42 16.05 -14.90
CA ALA A 262 -17.10 16.40 -15.44
C ALA A 262 -16.16 15.19 -15.31
N PRO A 263 -15.15 15.00 -16.20
CA PRO A 263 -14.35 13.78 -16.20
C PRO A 263 -13.80 13.40 -14.82
N LEU A 264 -14.27 12.28 -14.29
CA LEU A 264 -13.91 11.73 -12.99
C LEU A 264 -13.61 10.24 -13.12
N ALA A 265 -12.42 9.84 -12.71
CA ALA A 265 -11.99 8.45 -12.68
C ALA A 265 -11.71 7.98 -11.26
N PHE A 266 -11.98 6.70 -11.00
CA PHE A 266 -11.54 6.00 -9.80
C PHE A 266 -10.49 4.97 -10.18
N ALA A 267 -9.35 5.00 -9.49
CA ALA A 267 -8.24 4.09 -9.71
C ALA A 267 -7.63 3.62 -8.38
N GLY A 268 -6.98 2.47 -8.42
CA GLY A 268 -6.33 1.87 -7.26
C GLY A 268 -6.20 0.36 -7.37
N ASP A 269 -5.68 -0.24 -6.31
CA ASP A 269 -5.48 -1.69 -6.21
C ASP A 269 -6.79 -2.50 -6.11
N ALA A 270 -7.92 -1.85 -5.84
CA ALA A 270 -9.23 -2.50 -5.92
C ALA A 270 -9.72 -2.77 -7.35
N PHE A 271 -9.06 -2.20 -8.37
CA PHE A 271 -9.51 -2.25 -9.76
C PHE A 271 -8.71 -3.26 -10.59
N ALA A 272 -7.41 -3.02 -10.83
CA ALA A 272 -6.57 -3.91 -11.64
C ALA A 272 -5.77 -4.95 -10.83
N GLY A 273 -6.17 -5.21 -9.57
CA GLY A 273 -5.65 -6.27 -8.71
C GLY A 273 -5.00 -5.78 -7.42
N PRO A 274 -5.08 -6.56 -6.32
CA PRO A 274 -4.78 -6.12 -4.95
C PRO A 274 -3.26 -6.10 -4.64
N ARG A 275 -2.45 -5.56 -5.54
CA ARG A 275 -0.98 -5.50 -5.46
C ARG A 275 -0.49 -4.19 -6.05
N VAL A 276 0.78 -3.86 -5.81
CA VAL A 276 1.44 -2.68 -6.39
C VAL A 276 1.28 -2.64 -7.92
N GLU A 277 1.48 -3.77 -8.60
CA GLU A 277 1.28 -3.87 -10.05
C GLU A 277 -0.15 -3.49 -10.48
N GLY A 278 -1.17 -3.94 -9.75
CA GLY A 278 -2.55 -3.59 -10.05
C GLY A 278 -2.85 -2.11 -9.81
N ALA A 279 -2.29 -1.50 -8.76
CA ALA A 279 -2.40 -0.05 -8.56
C ALA A 279 -1.79 0.74 -9.72
N VAL A 280 -0.61 0.33 -10.22
CA VAL A 280 0.05 0.97 -11.37
C VAL A 280 -0.79 0.84 -12.63
N ARG A 281 -1.24 -0.38 -12.96
CA ARG A 281 -2.07 -0.62 -14.14
C ARG A 281 -3.41 0.12 -14.10
N SER A 282 -4.00 0.22 -12.91
CA SER A 282 -5.23 1.00 -12.71
C SER A 282 -4.99 2.51 -12.92
N GLY A 283 -3.88 3.04 -12.41
CA GLY A 283 -3.51 4.43 -12.64
C GLY A 283 -3.30 4.77 -14.12
N LEU A 284 -2.62 3.89 -14.88
CA LEU A 284 -2.45 4.04 -16.32
C LEU A 284 -3.80 4.04 -17.06
N ALA A 285 -4.68 3.08 -16.75
CA ALA A 285 -6.00 2.99 -17.36
C ALA A 285 -6.87 4.23 -17.08
N ALA A 286 -6.81 4.78 -15.87
CA ALA A 286 -7.52 6.01 -15.53
C ALA A 286 -6.96 7.24 -16.27
N ALA A 287 -5.63 7.33 -16.40
CA ALA A 287 -4.99 8.40 -17.15
C ALA A 287 -5.41 8.39 -18.62
N ASP A 288 -5.37 7.22 -19.28
CA ASP A 288 -5.77 7.07 -20.68
C ASP A 288 -7.25 7.42 -20.90
N ALA A 289 -8.13 6.97 -19.99
CA ALA A 289 -9.56 7.22 -20.08
C ALA A 289 -9.90 8.72 -19.89
N ILE A 290 -9.24 9.39 -18.94
CA ILE A 290 -9.41 10.84 -18.72
C ILE A 290 -8.85 11.63 -19.91
N ALA A 291 -7.66 11.28 -20.41
CA ALA A 291 -7.06 11.94 -21.57
C ALA A 291 -7.98 11.87 -22.80
N THR A 292 -8.55 10.68 -23.06
CA THR A 292 -9.52 10.48 -24.16
C THR A 292 -10.74 11.39 -24.03
N ARG A 293 -11.30 11.54 -22.83
CA ARG A 293 -12.46 12.43 -22.60
C ARG A 293 -12.10 13.91 -22.72
N LEU A 294 -10.91 14.31 -22.29
CA LEU A 294 -10.49 15.71 -22.40
C LEU A 294 -10.28 16.12 -23.86
N VAL A 295 -9.80 15.22 -24.72
CA VAL A 295 -9.65 15.47 -26.17
C VAL A 295 -11.01 15.55 -26.87
N ALA A 296 -11.98 14.72 -26.47
CA ALA A 296 -13.32 14.73 -27.08
C ALA A 296 -14.16 16.01 -26.77
N VAL A 297 -13.71 16.83 -25.81
CA VAL A 297 -14.38 18.07 -25.38
C VAL A 297 -13.65 19.33 -25.92
N THR A 298 -12.56 19.15 -26.67
CA THR A 298 -11.85 20.20 -27.42
C THR A 298 -12.16 20.12 -28.90
#